data_AF-A0A8J6H2K8-F1
#
_entry.id   AF-A0A8J6H2K8-F1
#
_cell.length_a   1.000
_cell.length_b   1.000
_cell.length_c   1.000
_cell.angle_alpha   90.00
_cell.angle_beta   90.00
_cell.angle_gamma   90.00
#
_symmetry.space_group_name_H-M   'P 1'
#
loop_
_entity.id
_entity.type
_entity.pdbx_description
1 polymer ?
#
loop_
_entity_poly.entity_id
_entity_poly.type
_entity_poly.pdbx_seq_one_letter_code
_entity_poly.pdbx_strand_id
1 'polypeptide(L)'
;MQLTQQKSQIQTLQKKVVSLENALTYMTTEFEAEVLKLQQKAIIENQAGQVEIDKLQQLLEMKDREMNRVKKLAKKILDERTEVEQFFLDALCQVKEQILINRKQYKQIAQAAFNLKMRSACEGRTEYPKIRTFDGKEHSTNSVNQDLMEAEKWY
;
A
#
# COMPACT_ATOMS: atom_id res chain seq x y z
N MET A 1 31.80 -42.75 -90.61
CA MET A 1 30.52 -42.61 -89.88
C MET A 1 30.68 -42.41 -88.37
N GLN A 2 31.50 -43.20 -87.66
CA GLN A 2 31.68 -43.05 -86.19
C GLN A 2 32.28 -41.70 -85.75
N LEU A 3 33.29 -41.19 -86.46
CA LEU A 3 34.02 -39.97 -86.05
C LEU A 3 33.15 -38.70 -86.10
N THR A 4 32.27 -38.61 -87.09
CA THR A 4 31.31 -37.49 -87.24
C THR A 4 30.24 -37.51 -86.16
N GLN A 5 29.78 -38.70 -85.74
CA GLN A 5 28.79 -38.87 -84.69
C GLN A 5 29.36 -38.57 -83.30
N GLN A 6 30.63 -38.91 -83.06
CA GLN A 6 31.37 -38.48 -81.88
C GLN A 6 31.54 -36.95 -81.82
N LYS A 7 31.92 -36.30 -82.93
CA LYS A 7 32.04 -34.83 -82.97
C LYS A 7 30.72 -34.13 -82.65
N SER A 8 29.58 -34.61 -83.16
CA SER A 8 28.27 -34.03 -82.83
C SER A 8 27.89 -34.24 -81.37
N GLN A 9 28.21 -35.41 -80.79
CA GLN A 9 28.02 -35.66 -79.35
C GLN A 9 28.86 -34.72 -78.50
N ILE A 10 30.14 -34.53 -78.83
CA ILE A 10 31.03 -33.61 -78.12
C ILE A 10 30.48 -32.18 -78.15
N GLN A 11 30.05 -31.68 -79.32
CA GLN A 11 29.43 -30.35 -79.41
C GLN A 11 28.13 -30.23 -78.59
N THR A 12 27.32 -31.28 -78.55
CA THR A 12 26.07 -31.28 -77.78
C THR A 12 26.35 -31.26 -76.28
N LEU A 13 27.34 -32.03 -75.82
CA LEU A 13 27.79 -32.03 -74.43
C LEU A 13 28.42 -30.69 -74.05
N GLN A 14 29.24 -30.10 -74.90
CA GLN A 14 29.81 -28.76 -74.66
C GLN A 14 28.73 -27.70 -74.48
N LYS A 15 27.69 -27.70 -75.34
CA LYS A 15 26.54 -26.79 -75.18
C LYS A 15 25.80 -27.01 -73.87
N LYS A 16 25.63 -28.26 -73.44
CA LYS A 16 25.01 -28.58 -72.14
C LYS A 16 25.86 -28.10 -70.96
N VAL A 17 27.18 -28.29 -71.02
CA VAL A 17 28.11 -27.79 -69.99
C VAL A 17 28.00 -26.27 -69.86
N VAL A 18 28.09 -25.53 -70.97
CA VAL A 18 27.93 -24.07 -70.96
C VAL A 18 26.57 -23.64 -70.42
N SER A 19 25.49 -24.33 -70.80
CA SER A 19 24.15 -24.05 -70.28
C SER A 19 24.05 -24.28 -68.76
N LEU A 20 24.69 -25.32 -68.24
CA LEU A 20 24.70 -25.63 -66.81
C LEU A 20 25.58 -24.65 -66.04
N GLU A 21 26.73 -24.25 -66.58
CA GLU A 21 27.60 -23.22 -66.00
C GLU A 21 26.89 -21.87 -65.89
N ASN A 22 26.16 -21.48 -66.93
CA ASN A 22 25.35 -20.25 -66.92
C ASN A 22 24.22 -20.33 -65.88
N ALA A 23 23.50 -21.45 -65.80
CA ALA A 23 22.45 -21.65 -64.81
C ALA A 23 23.00 -21.64 -63.39
N LEU A 24 24.15 -22.28 -63.15
CA LEU A 24 24.82 -22.30 -61.86
C LEU A 24 25.29 -20.91 -61.44
N THR A 25 25.87 -20.15 -62.38
CA THR A 25 26.30 -18.77 -62.13
C THR A 25 25.12 -17.91 -61.72
N TYR A 26 24.01 -17.98 -62.46
CA TYR A 26 22.78 -17.24 -62.14
C TYR A 26 22.22 -17.63 -60.77
N MET A 27 22.13 -18.93 -60.47
CA MET A 27 21.66 -19.41 -59.17
C MET A 27 22.56 -18.95 -58.02
N THR A 28 23.88 -18.94 -58.23
CA THR A 28 24.83 -18.49 -57.20
C THR A 28 24.67 -16.99 -56.93
N THR A 29 24.55 -16.18 -57.96
CA THR A 29 24.36 -14.72 -57.81
C THR A 29 23.02 -14.38 -57.14
N GLU A 30 21.94 -15.06 -57.49
CA GLU A 30 20.63 -14.86 -56.85
C GLU A 30 20.66 -15.32 -55.38
N PHE A 31 21.32 -16.43 -55.09
CA PHE A 31 21.46 -16.92 -53.72
C PHE A 31 22.25 -15.94 -52.85
N GLU A 32 23.38 -15.42 -53.34
CA GLU A 32 24.17 -14.40 -52.64
C GLU A 32 23.35 -13.12 -52.38
N ALA A 33 22.56 -12.68 -53.37
CA ALA A 33 21.70 -11.51 -53.21
C ALA A 33 20.61 -11.73 -52.15
N GLU A 34 19.96 -12.89 -52.12
CA GLU A 34 18.93 -13.20 -51.12
C GLU A 34 19.52 -13.36 -49.72
N VAL A 35 20.72 -13.93 -49.59
CA VAL A 35 21.46 -14.00 -48.31
C VAL A 35 21.75 -12.60 -47.77
N LEU A 36 22.26 -11.69 -48.61
CA LEU A 36 22.53 -10.30 -48.21
C LEU A 36 21.26 -9.57 -47.77
N LYS A 37 20.16 -9.76 -48.50
CA LYS A 37 18.87 -9.17 -48.18
C LYS A 37 18.31 -9.69 -46.86
N LEU A 38 18.41 -10.99 -46.61
CA LEU A 38 18.01 -11.60 -45.33
C LEU A 38 18.86 -11.07 -44.16
N GLN A 39 20.16 -10.97 -44.34
CA GLN A 39 21.06 -10.40 -43.33
C GLN A 39 20.69 -8.94 -43.01
N GLN A 40 20.46 -8.13 -44.05
CA GLN A 40 20.09 -6.73 -43.85
C GLN A 40 18.74 -6.57 -43.16
N LYS A 41 17.76 -7.41 -43.51
CA LYS A 41 16.46 -7.45 -42.84
C LYS A 41 16.60 -7.82 -41.36
N ALA A 42 17.38 -8.87 -41.05
CA ALA A 42 17.63 -9.29 -39.67
C ALA A 42 18.33 -8.20 -38.83
N ILE A 43 19.26 -7.45 -39.43
CA ILE A 43 19.92 -6.32 -38.76
C ILE A 43 18.90 -5.23 -38.42
N ILE A 44 18.05 -4.84 -39.38
CA ILE A 44 17.03 -3.80 -39.17
C ILE A 44 16.03 -4.24 -38.09
N GLU A 45 15.57 -5.49 -38.14
CA GLU A 45 14.63 -6.03 -37.14
C GLU A 45 15.25 -6.06 -35.74
N ASN A 46 16.50 -6.49 -35.61
CA ASN A 46 17.21 -6.47 -34.33
C ASN A 46 17.42 -5.06 -33.78
N GLN A 47 17.76 -4.10 -34.65
CA GLN A 47 17.89 -2.69 -34.25
C GLN A 47 16.56 -2.11 -33.77
N ALA A 48 15.47 -2.40 -34.48
CA ALA A 48 14.13 -1.98 -34.06
C ALA A 48 13.75 -2.61 -32.71
N GLY A 49 14.01 -3.90 -32.53
CA GLY A 49 13.78 -4.61 -31.27
C GLY A 49 14.59 -4.02 -30.11
N GLN A 50 15.85 -3.65 -30.34
CA GLN A 50 16.68 -3.03 -29.30
C GLN A 50 16.11 -1.68 -28.84
N VAL A 51 15.66 -0.84 -29.78
CA VAL A 51 15.04 0.45 -29.45
C VAL A 51 13.76 0.26 -28.62
N GLU A 52 12.96 -0.76 -28.93
CA GLU A 52 11.76 -1.06 -28.16
C GLU A 52 12.09 -1.56 -26.74
N ILE A 53 13.10 -2.43 -26.60
CA ILE A 53 13.59 -2.89 -25.30
C ILE A 53 14.05 -1.70 -24.44
N ASP A 54 14.85 -0.80 -25.01
CA ASP A 54 15.35 0.38 -24.28
C ASP A 54 14.20 1.28 -23.81
N LYS A 55 13.18 1.48 -24.66
CA LYS A 55 11.98 2.24 -24.32
C LYS A 55 11.19 1.59 -23.19
N LEU A 56 11.02 0.26 -23.23
CA LEU A 56 10.32 -0.49 -22.20
C LEU A 56 11.07 -0.45 -20.86
N GLN A 57 12.40 -0.55 -20.88
CA GLN A 57 13.23 -0.41 -19.68
C GLN A 57 13.08 0.98 -19.04
N GLN A 58 13.13 2.06 -19.84
CA GLN A 58 12.91 3.41 -19.34
C GLN A 58 11.50 3.59 -18.74
N LEU A 59 10.48 3.04 -19.38
CA LEU A 59 9.11 3.08 -18.87
C LEU A 59 8.99 2.34 -17.54
N LEU A 60 9.60 1.17 -17.43
CA LEU A 60 9.63 0.38 -16.20
C LEU A 60 10.29 1.15 -15.07
N GLU A 61 11.46 1.76 -15.30
CA GLU A 61 12.13 2.59 -14.30
C GLU A 61 11.26 3.76 -13.82
N MET A 62 10.57 4.45 -14.73
CA MET A 62 9.66 5.54 -14.37
C MET A 62 8.52 5.02 -13.50
N LYS A 63 7.95 3.87 -13.85
CA LYS A 63 6.87 3.23 -13.08
C LYS A 63 7.33 2.78 -11.69
N ASP A 64 8.54 2.25 -11.56
CA ASP A 64 9.11 1.89 -10.27
C ASP A 64 9.33 3.12 -9.37
N ARG A 65 9.82 4.23 -9.94
CA ARG A 65 9.98 5.50 -9.19
C ARG A 65 8.63 6.02 -8.71
N GLU A 66 7.60 6.01 -9.56
CA GLU A 66 6.24 6.41 -9.22
C GLU A 66 5.67 5.52 -8.11
N MET A 67 5.79 4.20 -8.26
CA MET A 67 5.34 3.22 -7.27
C MET A 67 6.03 3.43 -5.91
N ASN A 68 7.32 3.70 -5.89
CA ASN A 68 8.05 3.99 -4.67
C ASN A 68 7.58 5.27 -3.97
N ARG A 69 7.16 6.29 -4.73
CA ARG A 69 6.55 7.50 -4.16
C ARG A 69 5.19 7.19 -3.54
N VAL A 70 4.36 6.42 -4.22
CA VAL A 70 3.04 5.99 -3.70
C VAL A 70 3.21 5.18 -2.41
N LYS A 71 4.13 4.21 -2.39
CA LYS A 71 4.43 3.41 -1.19
C LYS A 71 4.86 4.29 0.00
N LYS A 72 5.73 5.28 -0.22
CA LYS A 72 6.15 6.22 0.82
C LYS A 72 4.99 7.06 1.34
N LEU A 73 4.13 7.55 0.45
CA LEU A 73 2.95 8.33 0.83
C LEU A 73 1.96 7.49 1.64
N ALA A 74 1.66 6.28 1.18
CA ALA A 74 0.78 5.36 1.89
C ALA A 74 1.31 5.04 3.29
N LYS A 75 2.62 4.82 3.44
CA LYS A 75 3.24 4.65 4.74
C LYS A 75 3.04 5.88 5.64
N LYS A 76 3.31 7.08 5.13
CA LYS A 76 3.13 8.34 5.89
C LYS A 76 1.68 8.49 6.40
N ILE A 77 0.70 8.19 5.57
CA ILE A 77 -0.72 8.23 5.94
C ILE A 77 -1.03 7.23 7.07
N LEU A 78 -0.49 6.01 6.98
CA LEU A 78 -0.66 5.01 8.04
C LEU A 78 0.01 5.42 9.34
N ASP A 79 1.22 5.98 9.27
CA ASP A 79 1.95 6.47 10.43
C ASP A 79 1.17 7.62 11.11
N GLU A 80 0.71 8.62 10.34
CA GLU A 80 -0.10 9.74 10.83
C GLU A 80 -1.43 9.26 11.45
N ARG A 81 -2.12 8.30 10.81
CA ARG A 81 -3.35 7.72 11.36
C ARG A 81 -3.08 7.02 12.68
N THR A 82 -2.00 6.23 12.76
CA THR A 82 -1.62 5.49 13.98
C THR A 82 -1.33 6.45 15.13
N GLU A 83 -0.63 7.55 14.85
CA GLU A 83 -0.36 8.60 15.84
C GLU A 83 -1.65 9.23 16.38
N VAL A 84 -2.59 9.57 15.49
CA VAL A 84 -3.88 10.15 15.86
C VAL A 84 -4.74 9.17 16.67
N GLU A 85 -4.77 7.89 16.26
CA GLU A 85 -5.49 6.85 17.01
C GLU A 85 -4.91 6.67 18.41
N GLN A 86 -3.58 6.64 18.53
CA GLN A 86 -2.90 6.54 19.83
C GLN A 86 -3.22 7.76 20.70
N PHE A 87 -3.15 8.97 20.14
CA PHE A 87 -3.52 10.19 20.85
C PHE A 87 -4.95 10.13 21.42
N PHE A 88 -5.92 9.67 20.63
CA PHE A 88 -7.30 9.55 21.11
C PHE A 88 -7.46 8.48 22.19
N LEU A 89 -6.79 7.34 22.05
CA LEU A 89 -6.81 6.30 23.08
C LEU A 89 -6.22 6.79 24.40
N ASP A 90 -5.09 7.50 24.33
CA ASP A 90 -4.43 8.09 25.50
C ASP A 90 -5.32 9.15 26.16
N ALA A 91 -5.94 10.03 25.36
CA ALA A 91 -6.87 11.04 25.86
C ALA A 91 -8.09 10.41 26.55
N LEU A 92 -8.68 9.36 25.95
CA LEU A 92 -9.80 8.63 26.56
C LEU A 92 -9.39 7.95 27.88
N CYS A 93 -8.18 7.38 27.94
CA CYS A 93 -7.65 6.79 29.17
C CYS A 93 -7.48 7.88 30.26
N GLN A 94 -6.87 9.01 29.93
CA GLN A 94 -6.69 10.13 30.85
C GLN A 94 -8.03 10.66 31.38
N VAL A 95 -9.02 10.87 30.49
CA VAL A 95 -10.35 11.33 30.90
C VAL A 95 -11.03 10.32 31.84
N LYS A 96 -10.94 9.02 31.53
CA LYS A 96 -11.49 7.96 32.38
C LYS A 96 -10.84 7.97 33.77
N GLU A 97 -9.52 8.10 33.84
CA GLU A 97 -8.79 8.21 35.12
C GLU A 97 -9.22 9.45 35.90
N GLN A 98 -9.31 10.60 35.23
CA GLN A 98 -9.73 11.85 35.85
C GLN A 98 -11.16 11.76 36.39
N ILE A 99 -12.08 11.11 35.67
CA ILE A 99 -13.45 10.86 36.15
C ILE A 99 -13.43 10.03 37.43
N LEU A 100 -12.63 8.95 37.49
CA LEU A 100 -12.51 8.12 38.69
C LEU A 100 -11.96 8.91 39.88
N ILE A 101 -10.91 9.70 39.66
CA ILE A 101 -10.31 10.57 40.68
C ILE A 101 -11.34 11.59 41.18
N ASN A 102 -12.01 12.30 40.27
CA ASN A 102 -13.01 13.32 40.61
C ASN A 102 -14.17 12.73 41.40
N ARG A 103 -14.69 11.56 41.01
CA ARG A 103 -15.76 10.86 41.74
C ARG A 103 -15.33 10.50 43.16
N LYS A 104 -14.11 9.97 43.31
CA LYS A 104 -13.55 9.63 44.63
C LYS A 104 -13.38 10.87 45.51
N GLN A 105 -12.82 11.94 44.96
CA GLN A 105 -12.62 13.21 45.67
C GLN A 105 -13.95 13.84 46.06
N TYR A 106 -14.91 13.91 45.15
CA TYR A 106 -16.26 14.43 45.42
C TYR A 106 -16.92 13.69 46.59
N LYS A 107 -16.86 12.35 46.59
CA LYS A 107 -17.40 11.53 47.67
C LYS A 107 -16.71 11.81 49.01
N GLN A 108 -15.39 11.96 49.03
CA GLN A 108 -14.64 12.29 50.24
C GLN A 108 -14.99 13.67 50.78
N ILE A 109 -15.06 14.69 49.92
CA ILE A 109 -15.40 16.06 50.29
C ILE A 109 -16.84 16.12 50.82
N ALA A 110 -17.80 15.48 50.13
CA ALA A 110 -19.19 15.43 50.57
C ALA A 110 -19.33 14.74 51.94
N GLN A 111 -18.58 13.66 52.19
CA GLN A 111 -18.57 12.96 53.48
C GLN A 111 -17.99 13.85 54.58
N ALA A 112 -16.87 14.51 54.31
CA ALA A 112 -16.23 15.41 55.27
C ALA A 112 -17.13 16.59 55.63
N ALA A 113 -17.79 17.20 54.63
CA ALA A 113 -18.73 18.29 54.83
C ALA A 113 -19.96 17.86 55.65
N PHE A 114 -20.53 16.68 55.35
CA PHE A 114 -21.62 16.11 56.14
C PHE A 114 -21.21 15.86 57.60
N ASN A 115 -20.06 15.22 57.81
CA ASN A 115 -19.54 14.91 59.15
C ASN A 115 -19.22 16.18 59.95
N LEU A 116 -18.72 17.23 59.30
CA LEU A 116 -18.50 18.53 59.93
C LEU A 116 -19.82 19.15 60.38
N LYS A 117 -20.84 19.15 59.50
CA LYS A 117 -22.16 19.70 59.82
C LYS A 117 -22.87 18.93 60.94
N MET A 118 -22.74 17.60 60.96
CA MET A 118 -23.20 16.77 62.07
C MET A 118 -22.55 17.17 63.40
N ARG A 119 -21.22 17.32 63.44
CA ARG A 119 -20.51 17.74 64.67
C ARG A 119 -20.93 19.13 65.15
N SER A 120 -21.03 20.11 64.25
CA SER A 120 -21.52 21.46 64.59
C SER A 120 -22.94 21.44 65.15
N ALA A 121 -23.80 20.55 64.64
CA ALA A 121 -25.15 20.38 65.15
C ALA A 121 -25.19 19.70 66.53
N CYS A 122 -24.32 18.70 66.78
CA CYS A 122 -24.16 18.11 68.11
C CYS A 122 -23.72 19.15 69.17
N GLU A 123 -22.91 20.12 68.77
CA GLU A 123 -22.49 21.24 69.62
C GLU A 123 -23.55 22.35 69.77
N GLY A 124 -24.74 22.18 69.17
CA GLY A 124 -25.85 23.14 69.23
C GLY A 124 -25.65 24.40 68.38
N ARG A 125 -24.63 24.43 67.51
CA ARG A 125 -24.30 25.62 66.68
C ARG A 125 -25.16 25.72 65.41
N THR A 126 -25.67 24.60 64.91
CA THR A 126 -26.45 24.51 63.67
C THR A 126 -27.51 23.40 63.75
N GLU A 127 -28.46 23.38 62.84
CA GLU A 127 -29.39 22.23 62.69
C GLU A 127 -28.69 21.00 62.09
N TYR A 128 -29.20 19.81 62.43
CA TYR A 128 -28.70 18.54 61.88
C TYR A 128 -28.93 18.46 60.36
N PRO A 129 -27.94 18.02 59.58
CA PRO A 129 -28.11 17.79 58.15
C PRO A 129 -29.07 16.62 57.88
N LYS A 130 -29.77 16.67 56.74
CA LYS A 130 -30.58 15.54 56.25
C LYS A 130 -29.69 14.29 56.11
N ILE A 131 -30.21 13.13 56.53
CA ILE A 131 -29.50 11.84 56.43
C ILE A 131 -29.03 11.63 55.00
N ARG A 132 -27.73 11.37 54.84
CA ARG A 132 -27.07 11.14 53.55
C ARG A 132 -26.19 9.91 53.64
N THR A 133 -26.26 9.04 52.64
CA THR A 133 -25.49 7.78 52.60
C THR A 133 -24.34 7.87 51.60
N PHE A 134 -23.28 7.11 51.89
CA PHE A 134 -22.05 7.07 51.09
C PHE A 134 -21.63 5.63 50.76
N ASP A 135 -22.34 4.61 51.25
CA ASP A 135 -22.03 3.19 51.03
C ASP A 135 -22.55 2.66 49.67
N GLY A 136 -23.51 3.36 49.06
CA GLY A 136 -24.02 3.02 47.73
C GLY A 136 -25.08 1.93 47.70
N LYS A 137 -25.79 1.71 48.81
CA LYS A 137 -26.91 0.76 48.85
C LYS A 137 -28.05 1.18 47.92
N GLU A 138 -28.64 0.20 47.25
CA GLU A 138 -29.70 0.37 46.24
C GLU A 138 -30.96 1.06 46.79
N HIS A 139 -31.27 0.89 48.08
CA HIS A 139 -32.47 1.48 48.70
C HIS A 139 -32.23 2.83 49.38
N SER A 140 -31.08 3.48 49.13
CA SER A 140 -30.85 4.80 49.70
C SER A 140 -31.59 5.89 48.91
N THR A 141 -32.36 6.70 49.63
CA THR A 141 -33.14 7.82 49.06
C THR A 141 -32.37 9.13 48.98
N ASN A 142 -31.21 9.25 49.64
CA ASN A 142 -30.33 10.43 49.59
C ASN A 142 -28.87 9.98 49.63
N SER A 143 -28.35 9.58 48.46
CA SER A 143 -27.01 9.01 48.31
C SER A 143 -26.11 9.89 47.46
N VAL A 144 -24.84 10.02 47.83
CA VAL A 144 -23.82 10.69 46.99
C VAL A 144 -23.69 10.04 45.61
N ASN A 145 -23.93 8.73 45.51
CA ASN A 145 -23.85 8.05 44.23
C ASN A 145 -24.97 8.50 43.27
N GLN A 146 -26.12 8.94 43.80
CA GLN A 146 -27.20 9.47 42.99
C GLN A 146 -26.79 10.79 42.33
N ASP A 147 -26.12 11.70 43.06
CA ASP A 147 -25.57 12.93 42.50
C ASP A 147 -24.56 12.63 41.35
N LEU A 148 -23.73 11.59 41.52
CA LEU A 148 -22.77 11.17 40.49
C LEU A 148 -23.44 10.58 39.25
N MET A 149 -24.52 9.78 39.43
CA MET A 149 -25.32 9.25 38.32
C MET A 149 -26.13 10.34 37.61
N GLU A 150 -26.64 11.31 38.35
CA GLU A 150 -27.36 12.44 37.77
C GLU A 150 -26.40 13.29 36.93
N ALA A 151 -25.17 13.54 37.41
CA ALA A 151 -24.15 14.25 36.64
C ALA A 151 -23.79 13.55 35.30
N GLU A 152 -23.88 12.21 35.23
CA GLU A 152 -23.69 11.47 33.98
C GLU A 152 -24.80 11.72 32.95
N LYS A 153 -26.01 12.14 33.35
CA LYS A 153 -27.14 12.40 32.43
C LYS A 153 -27.06 13.73 31.69
N TRP A 154 -26.15 14.62 32.08
CA TRP A 154 -26.00 15.95 31.49
C TRP A 154 -25.06 15.99 30.27
N TYR A 155 -24.54 14.84 29.85
CA TYR A 155 -23.73 14.61 28.66
C TYR A 155 -24.35 13.50 27.81
#